data_AF-A0A535F0S7-F1
#
_entry.id   AF-A0A535F0S7-F1
#
_cell.length_a   1.000
_cell.length_b   1.000
_cell.length_c   1.000
_cell.angle_alpha   90.00
_cell.angle_beta   90.00
_cell.angle_gamma   90.00
#
_symmetry.space_group_name_H-M   'P 1'
#
loop_
_entity.id
_entity.type
_entity.pdbx_description
1 polymer ?
#
loop_
_entity_poly.entity_id
_entity_poly.type
_entity_poly.pdbx_seq_one_letter_code
_entity_poly.pdbx_strand_id
1 'polypeptide(L)'
;MKRPEFRGRDGGGHLAEDTVGRVTGLHLDNYVAVDFKAFRDVVSALGGIDVCLDTPLDDNSYPNYRDGYVAGGIHYPAGCQHVNGEQALQLARSREAIQPQQSSDFGRARRQQQIIAAIRKQALTADGFSKAPGLMTALDSNFRTDLTVDDLSAIYNWSKKVDESAGILHYALTNENLLTVGGCGPPSAGYILCPNDPTYQMVHGWVAQTLPPIPVTDSHAPIQVVWGGYPPSLADGVTNLLKPYGFQVADPLHPRATRSTTVIYDYSQNQWPGLSDWLVQFFGGADVVQPTAATPAPSYITPNQGFVVYLGHDYGMRWYNCASQRTC
;
A
#
# COMPACT_ATOMS: atom_id res chain seq x y z
N MET A 1 -23.31 17.53 -9.38
CA MET A 1 -22.50 18.33 -10.34
C MET A 1 -21.12 18.55 -9.74
N LYS A 2 -20.05 18.53 -10.56
CA LYS A 2 -18.69 18.84 -10.08
C LYS A 2 -18.61 20.28 -9.59
N ARG A 3 -17.97 20.49 -8.43
CA ARG A 3 -17.73 21.83 -7.85
C ARG A 3 -16.94 22.70 -8.85
N PRO A 4 -17.16 24.03 -8.91
CA PRO A 4 -16.54 24.91 -9.90
C PRO A 4 -15.02 24.82 -10.01
N GLU A 5 -14.33 24.60 -8.89
CA GLU A 5 -12.87 24.45 -8.77
C GLU A 5 -12.32 23.18 -9.43
N PHE A 6 -13.16 22.17 -9.71
CA PHE A 6 -12.77 20.92 -10.38
C PHE A 6 -13.22 20.88 -11.84
N ARG A 7 -13.27 22.05 -12.49
CA ARG A 7 -13.60 22.20 -13.92
C ARG A 7 -12.34 22.59 -14.70
N GLY A 8 -12.43 22.51 -16.03
CA GLY A 8 -11.31 22.83 -16.92
C GLY A 8 -10.46 21.61 -17.28
N ARG A 9 -9.33 21.86 -17.96
CA ARG A 9 -8.42 20.82 -18.48
C ARG A 9 -7.95 19.87 -17.38
N ASP A 10 -7.61 20.44 -16.22
CA ASP A 10 -6.91 19.75 -15.13
C ASP A 10 -7.85 19.40 -13.96
N GLY A 11 -9.13 19.80 -14.04
CA GLY A 11 -10.11 19.61 -12.97
C GLY A 11 -10.38 18.14 -12.61
N GLY A 12 -10.09 17.19 -13.51
CA GLY A 12 -10.12 15.76 -13.19
C GLY A 12 -8.97 15.33 -12.27
N GLY A 13 -7.75 15.83 -12.53
CA GLY A 13 -6.58 15.60 -11.70
C GLY A 13 -6.75 16.22 -10.32
N HIS A 14 -7.11 17.50 -10.26
CA HIS A 14 -7.34 18.20 -8.98
C HIS A 14 -8.44 17.56 -8.12
N LEU A 15 -9.48 16.99 -8.73
CA LEU A 15 -10.50 16.24 -7.98
C LEU A 15 -9.94 14.94 -7.41
N ALA A 16 -9.08 14.24 -8.16
CA ALA A 16 -8.41 13.04 -7.69
C ALA A 16 -7.47 13.37 -6.53
N GLU A 17 -6.70 14.46 -6.63
CA GLU A 17 -5.83 14.94 -5.54
C GLU A 17 -6.61 15.27 -4.28
N ASP A 18 -7.67 16.08 -4.37
CA ASP A 18 -8.51 16.42 -3.21
C ASP A 18 -9.15 15.17 -2.59
N THR A 19 -9.62 14.23 -3.42
CA THR A 19 -10.25 13.00 -2.93
C THR A 19 -9.23 12.08 -2.24
N VAL A 20 -8.08 11.82 -2.89
CA VAL A 20 -7.02 10.96 -2.33
C VAL A 20 -6.42 11.61 -1.09
N GLY A 21 -6.21 12.93 -1.09
CA GLY A 21 -5.71 13.67 0.06
C GLY A 21 -6.66 13.60 1.26
N ARG A 22 -7.98 13.67 1.05
CA ARG A 22 -8.97 13.46 2.13
C ARG A 22 -8.96 12.04 2.68
N VAL A 23 -8.80 11.04 1.83
CA VAL A 23 -8.77 9.63 2.25
C VAL A 23 -7.48 9.31 2.99
N THR A 24 -6.35 9.82 2.52
CA THR A 24 -5.01 9.45 3.03
C THR A 24 -4.48 10.41 4.09
N GLY A 25 -5.00 11.63 4.17
CA GLY A 25 -4.46 12.69 5.01
C GLY A 25 -3.23 13.39 4.39
N LEU A 26 -2.86 13.02 3.16
CA LEU A 26 -1.71 13.60 2.46
C LEU A 26 -2.04 14.91 1.78
N HIS A 27 -1.04 15.79 1.74
CA HIS A 27 -0.99 16.84 0.75
C HIS A 27 -0.39 16.26 -0.54
N LEU A 28 -1.13 16.37 -1.65
CA LEU A 28 -0.67 15.98 -2.97
C LEU A 28 -0.41 17.25 -3.75
N ASP A 29 0.83 17.42 -4.21
CA ASP A 29 1.27 18.65 -4.86
C ASP A 29 0.95 18.69 -6.36
N ASN A 30 0.95 17.53 -7.02
CA ASN A 30 0.81 17.40 -8.47
C ASN A 30 0.21 16.04 -8.85
N TYR A 31 -0.30 15.94 -10.08
CA TYR A 31 -0.84 14.70 -10.64
C TYR A 31 -0.24 14.36 -12.01
N VAL A 32 -0.27 13.07 -12.32
CA VAL A 32 -0.05 12.56 -13.68
C VAL A 32 -1.19 11.61 -14.03
N ALA A 33 -1.89 11.91 -15.11
CA ALA A 33 -2.96 11.08 -15.65
C ALA A 33 -2.60 10.60 -17.06
N VAL A 34 -2.68 9.28 -17.26
CA VAL A 34 -2.33 8.61 -18.52
C VAL A 34 -3.43 7.63 -18.92
N ASP A 35 -3.68 7.51 -20.22
CA ASP A 35 -4.49 6.44 -20.77
C ASP A 35 -3.62 5.24 -21.22
N PHE A 36 -4.25 4.22 -21.81
CA PHE A 36 -3.54 3.05 -22.30
C PHE A 36 -2.57 3.35 -23.45
N LYS A 37 -2.88 4.33 -24.30
CA LYS A 37 -1.99 4.72 -25.40
C LYS A 37 -0.75 5.42 -24.86
N ALA A 38 -0.94 6.45 -24.04
CA ALA A 38 0.17 7.17 -23.42
C ALA A 38 1.06 6.23 -22.61
N PHE A 39 0.48 5.32 -21.82
CA PHE A 39 1.24 4.34 -21.07
C PHE A 39 2.16 3.48 -21.97
N ARG A 40 1.63 2.92 -23.07
CA ARG A 40 2.43 2.12 -24.01
C ARG A 40 3.50 2.94 -24.70
N ASP A 41 3.16 4.16 -25.12
CA ASP A 41 4.07 5.05 -25.81
C ASP A 41 5.24 5.46 -24.89
N VAL A 42 4.98 5.72 -23.60
CA VAL A 42 6.02 5.96 -22.57
C VAL A 42 6.98 4.78 -22.46
N VAL A 43 6.45 3.57 -22.22
CA VAL A 43 7.29 2.38 -22.05
C VAL A 43 8.07 2.08 -23.34
N SER A 44 7.46 2.27 -24.51
CA SER A 44 8.10 2.01 -25.79
C SER A 44 9.19 3.04 -26.11
N ALA A 45 9.00 4.31 -25.77
CA ALA A 45 10.03 5.33 -25.90
C ALA A 45 11.26 5.01 -25.05
N LEU A 46 11.05 4.47 -23.85
CA LEU A 46 12.12 3.99 -22.98
C LEU A 46 12.83 2.72 -23.50
N GLY A 47 12.38 2.15 -24.63
CA GLY A 47 12.92 0.92 -25.20
C GLY A 47 12.39 -0.35 -24.56
N GLY A 48 11.31 -0.27 -23.76
CA GLY A 48 10.84 -1.33 -22.88
C GLY A 48 11.31 -1.15 -21.43
N ILE A 49 10.87 -2.03 -20.54
CA ILE A 49 11.22 -2.02 -19.11
C ILE A 49 11.47 -3.45 -18.61
N ASP A 50 12.28 -3.61 -17.56
CA ASP A 50 12.48 -4.90 -16.91
C ASP A 50 11.50 -5.08 -15.75
N VAL A 51 10.68 -6.14 -15.79
CA VAL A 51 9.74 -6.50 -14.72
C VAL A 51 10.11 -7.87 -14.16
N CYS A 52 10.17 -7.99 -12.83
CA CYS A 52 10.47 -9.23 -12.13
C CYS A 52 9.23 -9.74 -11.39
N LEU A 53 8.72 -10.90 -11.80
CA LEU A 53 7.56 -11.52 -11.17
C LEU A 53 8.00 -12.62 -10.20
N ASP A 54 7.51 -12.58 -8.96
CA ASP A 54 7.83 -13.60 -7.94
C ASP A 54 7.21 -14.97 -8.29
N THR A 55 6.08 -14.95 -8.99
CA THR A 55 5.33 -16.14 -9.46
C THR A 55 4.91 -15.90 -10.90
N PRO A 56 4.65 -16.95 -11.71
CA PRO A 56 4.12 -16.75 -13.05
C PRO A 56 2.76 -16.05 -13.00
N LEU A 57 2.39 -15.45 -14.12
CA LEU A 57 1.06 -14.87 -14.36
C LEU A 57 0.46 -15.54 -15.59
N ASP A 58 -0.62 -16.29 -15.35
CA ASP A 58 -1.47 -16.88 -16.38
C ASP A 58 -2.87 -16.28 -16.28
N ASP A 59 -3.33 -15.60 -17.33
CA ASP A 59 -4.68 -15.01 -17.39
C ASP A 59 -5.38 -15.43 -18.69
N ASN A 60 -6.19 -16.49 -18.56
CA ASN A 60 -6.96 -17.07 -19.67
C ASN A 60 -8.15 -16.21 -20.11
N SER A 61 -8.49 -15.18 -19.34
CA SER A 61 -9.64 -14.29 -19.58
C SER A 61 -9.18 -12.83 -19.71
N TYR A 62 -7.97 -12.62 -20.22
CA TYR A 62 -7.47 -11.27 -20.46
C TYR A 62 -8.26 -10.59 -21.60
N PRO A 63 -8.81 -9.39 -21.38
CA PRO A 63 -9.67 -8.72 -22.36
C PRO A 63 -8.89 -8.17 -23.55
N ASN A 64 -9.42 -8.38 -24.76
CA ASN A 64 -8.96 -7.75 -25.99
C ASN A 64 -9.58 -6.34 -26.17
N TYR A 65 -9.23 -5.64 -27.25
CA TYR A 65 -9.74 -4.29 -27.55
C TYR A 65 -11.10 -4.25 -28.28
N ARG A 66 -11.82 -5.38 -28.36
CA ARG A 66 -13.06 -5.56 -29.12
C ARG A 66 -14.15 -6.24 -28.28
N ASP A 67 -14.21 -5.95 -26.99
CA ASP A 67 -15.18 -6.53 -26.04
C ASP A 67 -15.22 -8.07 -26.05
N GLY A 68 -14.03 -8.69 -26.13
CA GLY A 68 -13.84 -10.13 -25.98
C GLY A 68 -12.53 -10.45 -25.26
N TYR A 69 -12.06 -11.70 -25.37
CA TYR A 69 -10.81 -12.15 -24.74
C TYR A 69 -9.69 -12.36 -25.77
N VAL A 70 -8.44 -12.26 -25.32
CA VAL A 70 -7.29 -12.67 -26.13
C VAL A 70 -7.33 -14.20 -26.26
N ALA A 71 -7.29 -14.70 -27.49
CA ALA A 71 -7.31 -16.14 -27.74
C ALA A 71 -6.06 -16.79 -27.13
N GLY A 72 -6.26 -17.79 -26.26
CA GLY A 72 -5.17 -18.44 -25.51
C GLY A 72 -4.68 -17.68 -24.27
N GLY A 73 -5.29 -16.54 -23.94
CA GLY A 73 -4.92 -15.75 -22.77
C GLY A 73 -3.57 -15.04 -22.90
N ILE A 74 -3.03 -14.63 -21.76
CA ILE A 74 -1.66 -14.11 -21.63
C ILE A 74 -0.88 -14.97 -20.63
N HIS A 75 0.42 -15.13 -20.88
CA HIS A 75 1.35 -15.86 -20.03
C HIS A 75 2.62 -15.05 -19.83
N TYR A 76 3.06 -14.93 -18.58
CA TYR A 76 4.35 -14.37 -18.19
C TYR A 76 5.02 -15.29 -17.17
N PRO A 77 6.25 -15.77 -17.42
CA PRO A 77 6.97 -16.60 -16.48
C PRO A 77 7.36 -15.84 -15.21
N ALA A 78 7.62 -16.58 -14.13
CA ALA A 78 8.34 -16.04 -12.97
C ALA A 78 9.76 -15.63 -13.36
N GLY A 79 10.32 -14.68 -12.61
CA GLY A 79 11.64 -14.11 -12.84
C GLY A 79 11.60 -12.77 -13.57
N CYS A 80 12.79 -12.22 -13.81
CA CYS A 80 12.97 -10.95 -14.51
C CYS A 80 12.90 -11.14 -16.02
N GLN A 81 12.14 -10.26 -16.66
CA GLN A 81 11.96 -10.25 -18.11
C GLN A 81 11.83 -8.84 -18.63
N HIS A 82 12.37 -8.62 -19.82
CA HIS A 82 12.24 -7.36 -20.53
C HIS A 82 10.93 -7.34 -21.30
N VAL A 83 10.10 -6.32 -21.05
CA VAL A 83 8.76 -6.18 -21.65
C VAL A 83 8.62 -4.88 -22.43
N ASN A 84 7.96 -4.97 -23.58
CA ASN A 84 7.60 -3.80 -24.38
C ASN A 84 6.33 -3.10 -23.83
N GLY A 85 5.91 -2.00 -24.46
CA GLY A 85 4.74 -1.23 -24.00
C GLY A 85 3.44 -2.03 -23.93
N GLU A 86 3.13 -2.87 -24.91
CA GLU A 86 1.91 -3.68 -24.89
C GLU A 86 1.97 -4.75 -23.80
N GLN A 87 3.13 -5.39 -23.63
CA GLN A 87 3.34 -6.39 -22.58
C GLN A 87 3.26 -5.78 -21.17
N ALA A 88 3.89 -4.63 -20.97
CA ALA A 88 3.77 -3.87 -19.72
C ALA A 88 2.29 -3.49 -19.45
N LEU A 89 1.54 -3.14 -20.48
CA LEU A 89 0.12 -2.81 -20.33
C LEU A 89 -0.71 -4.03 -19.95
N GLN A 90 -0.40 -5.21 -20.52
CA GLN A 90 -1.04 -6.47 -20.14
C GLN A 90 -0.80 -6.79 -18.66
N LEU A 91 0.45 -6.69 -18.19
CA LEU A 91 0.80 -6.86 -16.79
C LEU A 91 0.07 -5.87 -15.87
N ALA A 92 -0.03 -4.60 -16.27
CA ALA A 92 -0.70 -3.55 -15.51
C ALA A 92 -2.24 -3.69 -15.47
N ARG A 93 -2.84 -4.44 -16.41
CA ARG A 93 -4.30 -4.56 -16.57
C ARG A 93 -4.88 -5.88 -16.06
N SER A 94 -4.13 -6.98 -16.14
CA SER A 94 -4.58 -8.31 -15.73
C SER A 94 -5.09 -8.31 -14.29
N ARG A 95 -6.22 -9.00 -14.06
CA ARG A 95 -6.88 -9.17 -12.75
C ARG A 95 -7.29 -10.61 -12.48
N GLU A 96 -7.59 -11.38 -13.53
CA GLU A 96 -8.14 -12.73 -13.43
C GLU A 96 -7.03 -13.79 -13.54
N ALA A 97 -5.84 -13.44 -13.06
CA ALA A 97 -4.72 -14.37 -13.08
C ALA A 97 -5.01 -15.59 -12.20
N ILE A 98 -4.55 -16.76 -12.64
CA ILE A 98 -4.75 -18.05 -11.96
C ILE A 98 -3.96 -18.09 -10.64
N GLN A 99 -2.76 -17.52 -10.63
CA GLN A 99 -1.91 -17.51 -9.44
C GLN A 99 -2.47 -16.55 -8.38
N PRO A 100 -2.71 -16.99 -7.14
CA PRO A 100 -3.34 -16.17 -6.11
C PRO A 100 -2.63 -14.83 -5.86
N GLN A 101 -1.30 -14.83 -5.87
CA GLN A 101 -0.47 -13.63 -5.66
C GLN A 101 -0.55 -12.63 -6.81
N GLN A 102 -0.96 -13.09 -8.00
CA GLN A 102 -1.12 -12.28 -9.20
C GLN A 102 -2.58 -11.92 -9.47
N SER A 103 -3.53 -12.57 -8.80
CA SER A 103 -4.96 -12.40 -9.04
C SER A 103 -5.50 -11.15 -8.35
N SER A 104 -6.75 -10.82 -8.63
CA SER A 104 -7.53 -9.70 -8.09
C SER A 104 -7.00 -8.31 -8.45
N ASP A 105 -7.70 -7.29 -7.94
CA ASP A 105 -7.26 -5.91 -8.04
C ASP A 105 -5.96 -5.65 -7.24
N PHE A 106 -5.73 -6.38 -6.15
CA PHE A 106 -4.55 -6.20 -5.31
C PHE A 106 -3.28 -6.74 -5.96
N GLY A 107 -3.35 -7.90 -6.63
CA GLY A 107 -2.25 -8.42 -7.44
C GLY A 107 -1.91 -7.49 -8.61
N ARG A 108 -2.95 -6.89 -9.22
CA ARG A 108 -2.77 -5.85 -10.24
C ARG A 108 -2.09 -4.59 -9.70
N ALA A 109 -2.55 -4.06 -8.57
CA ALA A 109 -1.95 -2.87 -7.94
C ALA A 109 -0.48 -3.10 -7.59
N ARG A 110 -0.12 -4.30 -7.08
CA ARG A 110 1.27 -4.69 -6.83
C ARG A 110 2.12 -4.64 -8.11
N ARG A 111 1.62 -5.18 -9.22
CA ARG A 111 2.32 -5.10 -10.52
C ARG A 111 2.44 -3.67 -11.02
N GLN A 112 1.42 -2.83 -10.84
CA GLN A 112 1.50 -1.42 -11.23
C GLN A 112 2.60 -0.69 -10.46
N GLN A 113 2.79 -0.98 -9.17
CA GLN A 113 3.91 -0.44 -8.38
C GLN A 113 5.27 -0.92 -8.89
N GLN A 114 5.41 -2.21 -9.22
CA GLN A 114 6.63 -2.76 -9.83
C GLN A 114 6.95 -2.10 -11.18
N ILE A 115 5.92 -1.87 -12.01
CA ILE A 115 6.05 -1.22 -13.31
C ILE A 115 6.48 0.24 -13.14
N ILE A 116 5.92 0.99 -12.17
CA ILE A 116 6.35 2.37 -11.88
C ILE A 116 7.83 2.39 -11.46
N ALA A 117 8.26 1.46 -10.60
CA ALA A 117 9.65 1.32 -10.21
C ALA A 117 10.57 0.98 -11.40
N ALA A 118 10.13 0.09 -12.29
CA ALA A 118 10.85 -0.28 -13.52
C ALA A 118 10.95 0.89 -14.51
N ILE A 119 9.88 1.67 -14.69
CA ILE A 119 9.88 2.90 -15.49
C ILE A 119 10.88 3.90 -14.93
N ARG A 120 10.89 4.13 -13.60
CA ARG A 120 11.89 4.99 -12.95
C ARG A 120 13.30 4.53 -13.27
N LYS A 121 13.60 3.24 -13.04
CA LYS A 121 14.93 2.67 -13.27
C LYS A 121 15.38 2.87 -14.72
N GLN A 122 14.50 2.58 -15.67
CA GLN A 122 14.79 2.74 -17.09
C GLN A 122 14.95 4.21 -17.50
N ALA A 123 14.13 5.12 -16.95
CA ALA A 123 14.22 6.55 -17.21
C ALA A 123 15.51 7.19 -16.68
N LEU A 124 16.11 6.62 -15.62
CA LEU A 124 17.39 7.09 -15.06
C LEU A 124 18.62 6.60 -15.83
N THR A 125 18.46 5.71 -16.81
CA THR A 125 19.54 5.34 -17.73
C THR A 125 19.92 6.50 -18.65
N ALA A 126 21.15 6.47 -19.18
CA ALA A 126 21.63 7.52 -20.11
C ALA A 126 20.73 7.67 -21.35
N ASP A 127 20.19 6.57 -21.88
CA ASP A 127 19.29 6.57 -23.04
C ASP A 127 17.89 7.08 -22.66
N GLY A 128 17.37 6.68 -21.50
CA GLY A 128 16.04 7.10 -20.99
C GLY A 128 15.91 8.61 -20.81
N PHE A 129 16.91 9.26 -20.22
CA PHE A 129 16.89 10.71 -19.98
C PHE A 129 16.85 11.52 -21.30
N SER A 130 17.61 11.09 -22.31
CA SER A 130 17.71 11.78 -23.60
C SER A 130 16.37 11.86 -24.35
N LYS A 131 15.42 10.98 -24.02
CA LYS A 131 14.13 10.83 -24.71
C LYS A 131 12.97 11.56 -24.01
N ALA A 132 13.16 12.04 -22.77
CA ALA A 132 12.09 12.63 -21.95
C ALA A 132 11.44 13.90 -22.55
N PRO A 133 12.18 14.87 -23.15
CA PRO A 133 11.55 16.06 -23.74
C PRO A 133 10.69 15.75 -24.97
N GLY A 134 11.13 14.78 -25.79
CA GLY A 134 10.39 14.32 -26.96
C GLY A 134 9.12 13.55 -26.57
N LEU A 135 9.20 12.78 -25.48
CA LEU A 135 8.06 12.05 -24.93
C LEU A 135 6.96 13.00 -24.44
N MET A 136 7.32 14.06 -23.72
CA MET A 136 6.34 15.04 -23.25
C MET A 136 5.60 15.76 -24.38
N THR A 137 6.29 16.05 -25.48
CA THR A 137 5.68 16.69 -26.66
C THR A 137 4.79 15.73 -27.43
N ALA A 138 5.14 14.44 -27.49
CA ALA A 138 4.41 13.42 -28.25
C ALA A 138 3.13 12.92 -27.56
N LEU A 139 2.99 13.14 -26.25
CA LEU A 139 1.90 12.58 -25.44
C LEU A 139 0.69 13.51 -25.22
N ASP A 140 0.73 14.76 -25.70
CA ASP A 140 -0.13 15.88 -25.23
C ASP A 140 -1.66 15.66 -25.25
N SER A 141 -2.19 14.76 -26.08
CA SER A 141 -3.62 14.42 -26.07
C SER A 141 -4.03 13.33 -25.08
N ASN A 142 -3.10 12.44 -24.69
CA ASN A 142 -3.36 11.23 -23.90
C ASN A 142 -2.64 11.22 -22.54
N PHE A 143 -1.87 12.27 -22.26
CA PHE A 143 -1.16 12.52 -21.00
C PHE A 143 -1.58 13.88 -20.46
N ARG A 144 -1.90 13.95 -19.16
CA ARG A 144 -2.29 15.19 -18.47
C ARG A 144 -1.50 15.31 -17.17
N THR A 145 -0.96 16.48 -16.91
CA THR A 145 -0.25 16.82 -15.66
C THR A 145 -0.26 18.32 -15.49
N ASP A 146 -0.14 18.76 -14.24
CA ASP A 146 0.17 20.12 -13.81
C ASP A 146 1.66 20.34 -13.52
N LEU A 147 2.49 19.29 -13.61
CA LEU A 147 3.95 19.37 -13.48
C LEU A 147 4.55 20.30 -14.54
N THR A 148 5.37 21.23 -14.09
CA THR A 148 6.20 22.06 -14.97
C THR A 148 7.47 21.31 -15.40
N VAL A 149 8.17 21.85 -16.40
CA VAL A 149 9.50 21.33 -16.81
C VAL A 149 10.50 21.41 -15.66
N ASP A 150 10.38 22.43 -14.80
CA ASP A 150 11.23 22.60 -13.62
C ASP A 150 10.93 21.52 -12.57
N ASP A 151 9.65 21.19 -12.34
CA ASP A 151 9.26 20.10 -11.44
C ASP A 151 9.80 18.75 -11.91
N LEU A 152 9.66 18.46 -13.21
CA LEU A 152 10.22 17.23 -13.80
C LEU A 152 11.74 17.17 -13.64
N SER A 153 12.43 18.30 -13.83
CA SER A 153 13.88 18.41 -13.63
C SER A 153 14.27 18.21 -12.16
N ALA A 154 13.48 18.74 -11.23
CA ALA A 154 13.68 18.56 -9.80
C ALA A 154 13.47 17.09 -9.39
N ILE A 155 12.38 16.45 -9.83
CA ILE A 155 12.08 15.03 -9.59
C ILE A 155 13.19 14.14 -10.14
N TYR A 156 13.68 14.42 -11.35
CA TYR A 156 14.79 13.67 -11.95
C TYR A 156 16.07 13.81 -11.10
N ASN A 157 16.43 15.04 -10.71
CA ASN A 157 17.62 15.29 -9.90
C ASN A 157 17.54 14.69 -8.51
N TRP A 158 16.36 14.68 -7.89
CA TRP A 158 16.10 13.99 -6.64
C TRP A 158 16.17 12.47 -6.81
N SER A 159 15.56 11.92 -7.87
CA SER A 159 15.50 10.48 -8.13
C SER A 159 16.88 9.85 -8.26
N LYS A 160 17.87 10.56 -8.81
CA LYS A 160 19.27 10.12 -8.88
C LYS A 160 19.96 9.96 -7.51
N LYS A 161 19.44 10.63 -6.47
CA LYS A 161 19.96 10.60 -5.10
C LYS A 161 19.28 9.56 -4.22
N VAL A 162 18.15 9.01 -4.68
CA VAL A 162 17.44 7.95 -3.97
C VAL A 162 18.28 6.68 -4.06
N ASP A 163 18.73 6.21 -2.89
CA ASP A 163 19.49 4.98 -2.76
C ASP A 163 18.61 3.77 -3.10
N GLU A 164 18.92 3.08 -4.19
CA GLU A 164 18.17 1.89 -4.59
C GLU A 164 18.38 0.72 -3.62
N SER A 165 19.46 0.73 -2.82
CA SER A 165 19.72 -0.31 -1.83
C SER A 165 18.80 -0.20 -0.59
N ALA A 166 18.22 0.98 -0.35
CA ALA A 166 17.20 1.17 0.68
C ALA A 166 15.85 0.56 0.30
N GLY A 167 15.66 0.16 -0.97
CA GLY A 167 14.43 -0.40 -1.49
C GLY A 167 13.30 0.63 -1.67
N ILE A 168 12.36 0.34 -2.57
CA ILE A 168 11.10 1.08 -2.67
C ILE A 168 10.06 0.28 -1.87
N LEU A 169 9.49 0.91 -0.84
CA LEU A 169 8.43 0.29 -0.04
C LEU A 169 7.11 0.36 -0.81
N HIS A 170 6.36 -0.73 -0.74
CA HIS A 170 5.10 -0.92 -1.47
C HIS A 170 3.96 -1.11 -0.49
N TYR A 171 3.00 -0.18 -0.51
CA TYR A 171 1.86 -0.18 0.39
C TYR A 171 0.55 -0.15 -0.40
N ALA A 172 -0.48 -0.79 0.13
CA ALA A 172 -1.82 -0.79 -0.45
C ALA A 172 -2.88 -0.77 0.66
N LEU A 173 -3.96 -0.02 0.43
CA LEU A 173 -5.19 -0.17 1.19
C LEU A 173 -5.96 -1.36 0.59
N THR A 174 -6.23 -2.37 1.40
CA THR A 174 -6.82 -3.64 0.98
C THR A 174 -7.94 -4.08 1.92
N ASN A 175 -8.71 -5.09 1.51
CA ASN A 175 -9.71 -5.73 2.36
C ASN A 175 -9.10 -6.63 3.45
N GLU A 176 -7.78 -6.74 3.51
CA GLU A 176 -7.03 -7.47 4.55
C GLU A 176 -6.49 -6.52 5.64
N ASN A 177 -6.65 -5.20 5.46
CA ASN A 177 -6.20 -4.19 6.42
C ASN A 177 -7.30 -3.21 6.84
N LEU A 178 -7.37 -2.03 6.22
CA LEU A 178 -8.17 -0.87 6.60
C LEU A 178 -9.45 -0.75 5.79
N LEU A 179 -9.68 -1.64 4.82
CA LEU A 179 -10.89 -1.66 4.02
C LEU A 179 -11.69 -2.95 4.28
N THR A 180 -12.96 -2.91 3.93
CA THR A 180 -13.88 -4.04 3.91
C THR A 180 -14.77 -3.98 2.67
N VAL A 181 -15.28 -5.12 2.23
CA VAL A 181 -16.30 -5.15 1.18
C VAL A 181 -17.62 -4.68 1.80
N GLY A 182 -18.19 -3.58 1.32
CA GLY A 182 -19.35 -2.98 1.96
C GLY A 182 -20.24 -2.14 1.06
N GLY A 183 -21.37 -1.71 1.61
CA GLY A 183 -22.39 -0.88 0.96
C GLY A 183 -22.32 0.60 1.37
N CYS A 184 -21.13 1.15 1.60
CA CYS A 184 -20.95 2.57 1.92
C CYS A 184 -21.26 3.50 0.72
N GLY A 185 -21.47 2.94 -0.47
CA GLY A 185 -21.99 3.65 -1.63
C GLY A 185 -23.52 3.62 -1.70
N PRO A 186 -24.11 4.35 -2.67
CA PRO A 186 -25.55 4.25 -2.94
C PRO A 186 -25.94 2.80 -3.29
N PRO A 187 -27.22 2.40 -3.17
CA PRO A 187 -27.67 1.04 -3.50
C PRO A 187 -27.39 0.61 -4.95
N SER A 188 -27.20 1.58 -5.85
CA SER A 188 -26.81 1.36 -7.25
C SER A 188 -25.31 1.16 -7.45
N ALA A 189 -24.51 1.33 -6.40
CA ALA A 189 -23.09 1.07 -6.49
C ALA A 189 -22.84 -0.44 -6.62
N GLY A 190 -21.94 -0.81 -7.53
CA GLY A 190 -21.43 -2.17 -7.61
C GLY A 190 -20.50 -2.50 -6.43
N TYR A 191 -19.53 -3.36 -6.68
CA TYR A 191 -18.51 -3.70 -5.68
C TYR A 191 -17.72 -2.44 -5.24
N ILE A 192 -17.76 -2.13 -3.95
CA ILE A 192 -17.00 -1.04 -3.33
C ILE A 192 -16.19 -1.59 -2.14
N LEU A 193 -14.93 -1.17 -2.07
CA LEU A 193 -14.12 -1.26 -0.86
C LEU A 193 -14.40 -0.04 0.00
N CYS A 194 -14.97 -0.29 1.18
CA CYS A 194 -15.31 0.72 2.16
C CYS A 194 -14.20 0.82 3.20
N PRO A 195 -13.83 2.02 3.67
CA PRO A 195 -12.95 2.12 4.81
C PRO A 195 -13.62 1.51 6.04
N ASN A 196 -12.86 0.81 6.87
CA ASN A 196 -13.31 0.31 8.17
C ASN A 196 -13.71 1.48 9.09
N ASP A 197 -13.01 2.61 8.95
CA ASP A 197 -13.33 3.89 9.58
C ASP A 197 -13.76 4.92 8.51
N PRO A 198 -15.08 5.26 8.42
CA PRO A 198 -15.59 6.22 7.46
C PRO A 198 -15.12 7.67 7.69
N THR A 199 -14.47 7.98 8.82
CA THR A 199 -13.81 9.28 9.04
C THR A 199 -12.41 9.35 8.44
N TYR A 200 -11.88 8.22 7.96
CA TYR A 200 -10.51 8.05 7.45
C TYR A 200 -9.39 8.28 8.46
N GLN A 201 -9.68 8.52 9.75
CA GLN A 201 -8.66 8.76 10.77
C GLN A 201 -7.70 7.59 10.91
N MET A 202 -8.18 6.35 10.79
CA MET A 202 -7.30 5.17 10.77
C MET A 202 -6.36 5.16 9.56
N VAL A 203 -6.87 5.54 8.39
CA VAL A 203 -6.07 5.61 7.17
C VAL A 203 -5.03 6.73 7.33
N HIS A 204 -5.40 7.88 7.88
CA HIS A 204 -4.48 8.99 8.15
C HIS A 204 -3.38 8.58 9.12
N GLY A 205 -3.74 7.93 10.23
CA GLY A 205 -2.79 7.43 11.22
C GLY A 205 -1.82 6.43 10.61
N TRP A 206 -2.34 5.46 9.86
CA TRP A 206 -1.51 4.48 9.17
C TRP A 206 -0.57 5.15 8.16
N VAL A 207 -1.07 6.01 7.28
CA VAL A 207 -0.25 6.72 6.28
C VAL A 207 0.84 7.57 6.94
N ALA A 208 0.50 8.32 8.00
CA ALA A 208 1.45 9.15 8.74
C ALA A 208 2.57 8.35 9.41
N GLN A 209 2.31 7.09 9.79
CA GLN A 209 3.29 6.17 10.36
C GLN A 209 4.07 5.39 9.30
N THR A 210 3.49 5.26 8.11
CA THR A 210 4.02 4.46 7.00
C THR A 210 5.07 5.18 6.17
N LEU A 211 4.88 6.46 5.91
CA LEU A 211 5.70 7.22 4.96
C LEU A 211 7.03 7.76 5.52
N PRO A 212 7.16 8.16 6.80
CA PRO A 212 8.47 8.48 7.35
C PRO A 212 9.35 7.22 7.34
N PRO A 213 10.65 7.33 7.00
CA PRO A 213 11.56 6.19 7.16
C PRO A 213 11.51 5.78 8.63
N ILE A 214 11.15 4.52 8.89
CA ILE A 214 11.19 3.98 10.24
C ILE A 214 12.65 4.10 10.71
N PRO A 215 12.93 4.73 11.86
CA PRO A 215 14.29 4.85 12.39
C PRO A 215 14.94 3.51 12.76
N VAL A 216 14.27 2.39 12.57
CA VAL A 216 14.61 1.12 13.19
C VAL A 216 15.67 0.43 12.33
N THR A 217 16.92 0.75 12.62
CA THR A 217 18.12 0.09 12.12
C THR A 217 18.26 -1.37 12.57
N ASP A 218 17.31 -1.92 13.35
CA ASP A 218 17.29 -3.32 13.80
C ASP A 218 15.87 -3.92 13.75
N SER A 219 15.43 -4.33 12.54
CA SER A 219 14.06 -4.79 12.26
C SER A 219 13.75 -6.24 12.68
N HIS A 220 14.67 -6.92 13.37
CA HIS A 220 14.54 -8.35 13.70
C HIS A 220 13.70 -8.64 14.95
N ALA A 221 13.07 -7.62 15.51
CA ALA A 221 12.25 -7.76 16.68
C ALA A 221 11.00 -8.62 16.45
N PRO A 222 10.79 -9.73 17.19
CA PRO A 222 9.53 -10.42 17.12
C PRO A 222 8.43 -9.56 17.76
N ILE A 223 7.34 -9.37 17.02
CA ILE A 223 6.12 -8.71 17.48
C ILE A 223 4.97 -9.70 17.39
N GLN A 224 4.19 -9.85 18.46
CA GLN A 224 2.94 -10.60 18.43
C GLN A 224 1.77 -9.71 18.81
N VAL A 225 0.73 -9.73 17.98
CA VAL A 225 -0.51 -8.99 18.22
C VAL A 225 -1.52 -9.91 18.89
N VAL A 226 -2.17 -9.41 19.94
CA VAL A 226 -3.15 -10.16 20.74
C VAL A 226 -4.46 -9.38 20.79
N TRP A 227 -5.57 -10.04 20.45
CA TRP A 227 -6.91 -9.47 20.57
C TRP A 227 -7.90 -10.52 21.03
N GLY A 228 -8.54 -10.30 22.18
CA GLY A 228 -9.55 -11.22 22.68
C GLY A 228 -11.00 -10.78 22.57
N GLY A 229 -11.26 -9.68 21.85
CA GLY A 229 -12.62 -9.20 21.58
C GLY A 229 -13.20 -9.76 20.29
N TYR A 230 -14.37 -9.25 19.90
CA TYR A 230 -15.04 -9.58 18.66
C TYR A 230 -15.08 -8.36 17.71
N PRO A 231 -14.90 -8.55 16.39
CA PRO A 231 -14.53 -9.79 15.73
C PRO A 231 -13.06 -10.15 15.96
N PRO A 232 -12.70 -11.45 15.99
CA PRO A 232 -11.33 -11.90 16.26
C PRO A 232 -10.34 -11.41 15.20
N SER A 233 -10.83 -11.14 13.98
CA SER A 233 -10.06 -10.65 12.82
C SER A 233 -9.32 -9.33 13.03
N LEU A 234 -9.56 -8.62 14.15
CA LEU A 234 -8.80 -7.41 14.47
C LEU A 234 -7.30 -7.67 14.55
N ALA A 235 -6.89 -8.72 15.26
CA ALA A 235 -5.47 -9.01 15.40
C ALA A 235 -4.85 -9.43 14.07
N ASP A 236 -5.56 -10.15 13.21
CA ASP A 236 -5.12 -10.46 11.85
C ASP A 236 -4.88 -9.20 11.03
N GLY A 237 -5.85 -8.27 11.03
CA GLY A 237 -5.74 -7.01 10.30
C GLY A 237 -4.55 -6.17 10.77
N VAL A 238 -4.36 -6.04 12.08
CA VAL A 238 -3.21 -5.32 12.66
C VAL A 238 -1.90 -6.04 12.38
N THR A 239 -1.85 -7.37 12.48
CA THR A 239 -0.67 -8.16 12.10
C THR A 239 -0.29 -7.92 10.63
N ASN A 240 -1.27 -7.89 9.74
CA ASN A 240 -1.04 -7.62 8.32
C ASN A 240 -0.61 -6.17 8.05
N LEU A 241 -1.02 -5.22 8.89
CA LEU A 241 -0.50 -3.84 8.84
C LEU A 241 0.96 -3.73 9.24
N LEU A 242 1.45 -4.61 10.12
CA LEU A 242 2.83 -4.56 10.61
C LEU A 242 3.83 -5.20 9.65
N LYS A 243 3.42 -6.21 8.86
CA LYS A 243 4.31 -6.95 7.93
C LYS A 243 5.07 -6.09 6.93
N PRO A 244 4.47 -5.09 6.24
CA PRO A 244 5.15 -4.27 5.25
C PRO A 244 6.32 -3.44 5.79
N TYR A 245 6.39 -3.25 7.11
CA TYR A 245 7.49 -2.54 7.78
C TYR A 245 8.75 -3.39 7.98
N GLY A 246 8.74 -4.66 7.58
CA GLY A 246 9.89 -5.56 7.70
C GLY A 246 10.11 -6.14 9.10
N PHE A 247 9.14 -5.97 10.01
CA PHE A 247 9.16 -6.58 11.34
C PHE A 247 8.94 -8.09 11.27
N GLN A 248 9.52 -8.83 12.24
CA GLN A 248 9.20 -10.24 12.43
C GLN A 248 7.86 -10.37 13.18
N VAL A 249 6.75 -10.38 12.45
CA VAL A 249 5.42 -10.47 13.08
C VAL A 249 4.99 -11.93 13.18
N ALA A 250 4.77 -12.41 14.41
CA ALA A 250 4.26 -13.75 14.68
C ALA A 250 2.75 -13.85 14.38
N ASP A 251 2.23 -15.07 14.30
CA ASP A 251 0.78 -15.31 14.14
C ASP A 251 0.00 -14.63 15.28
N PRO A 252 -1.14 -13.97 14.96
CA PRO A 252 -1.94 -13.29 15.95
C PRO A 252 -2.56 -14.26 16.96
N LEU A 253 -2.79 -13.78 18.18
CA LEU A 253 -3.47 -14.55 19.22
C LEU A 253 -4.86 -14.01 19.51
N HIS A 254 -5.78 -14.94 19.76
CA HIS A 254 -7.20 -14.66 20.01
C HIS A 254 -7.70 -15.26 21.33
N PRO A 255 -7.18 -14.78 22.49
CA PRO A 255 -7.67 -15.25 23.79
C PRO A 255 -9.14 -14.84 24.00
N ARG A 256 -9.83 -15.38 25.00
CA ARG A 256 -11.17 -14.87 25.37
C ARG A 256 -11.14 -13.63 26.27
N ALA A 257 -9.98 -13.33 26.85
CA ALA A 257 -9.81 -12.20 27.74
C ALA A 257 -9.75 -10.90 26.94
N THR A 258 -10.48 -9.88 27.39
CA THR A 258 -10.44 -8.55 26.77
C THR A 258 -9.79 -7.53 27.72
N ARG A 259 -9.32 -6.41 27.17
CA ARG A 259 -8.77 -5.28 27.93
C ARG A 259 -9.47 -4.00 27.53
N SER A 260 -9.62 -3.06 28.46
CA SER A 260 -10.16 -1.74 28.15
C SER A 260 -9.19 -0.90 27.33
N THR A 261 -7.89 -0.97 27.66
CA THR A 261 -6.82 -0.20 27.02
C THR A 261 -5.79 -1.07 26.35
N THR A 262 -5.21 -0.55 25.27
CA THR A 262 -4.12 -1.17 24.53
C THR A 262 -2.83 -1.04 25.31
N VAL A 263 -2.09 -2.14 25.41
CA VAL A 263 -0.84 -2.21 26.19
C VAL A 263 0.23 -2.91 25.36
N ILE A 264 1.44 -2.35 25.40
CA ILE A 264 2.63 -2.93 24.79
C ILE A 264 3.45 -3.55 25.91
N TYR A 265 3.62 -4.87 25.88
CA TYR A 265 4.54 -5.56 26.77
C TYR A 265 5.90 -5.67 26.09
N ASP A 266 6.93 -5.09 26.70
CA ASP A 266 8.30 -5.16 26.21
C ASP A 266 9.07 -6.28 26.94
N TYR A 267 9.14 -7.46 26.32
CA TYR A 267 9.90 -8.60 26.82
C TYR A 267 11.40 -8.52 26.46
N SER A 268 11.81 -7.50 25.69
CA SER A 268 13.21 -7.29 25.28
C SER A 268 14.07 -6.61 26.34
N GLN A 269 13.47 -6.16 27.46
CA GLN A 269 14.16 -5.39 28.50
C GLN A 269 14.77 -4.08 27.96
N ASN A 270 13.99 -3.32 27.19
CA ASN A 270 14.40 -2.07 26.57
C ASN A 270 15.60 -2.20 25.62
N GLN A 271 15.77 -3.38 25.01
CA GLN A 271 16.80 -3.59 23.99
C GLN A 271 16.54 -2.73 22.75
N TRP A 272 15.26 -2.47 22.44
CA TRP A 272 14.83 -1.78 21.21
C TRP A 272 13.97 -0.55 21.50
N PRO A 273 14.55 0.52 22.08
CA PRO A 273 13.79 1.71 22.49
C PRO A 273 13.15 2.43 21.31
N GLY A 274 13.83 2.50 20.15
CA GLY A 274 13.26 3.14 18.95
C GLY A 274 12.04 2.42 18.39
N LEU A 275 12.02 1.07 18.46
CA LEU A 275 10.84 0.29 18.09
C LEU A 275 9.72 0.46 19.14
N SER A 276 10.06 0.48 20.42
CA SER A 276 9.09 0.76 21.49
C SER A 276 8.38 2.11 21.27
N ASP A 277 9.14 3.18 21.06
CA ASP A 277 8.60 4.52 20.80
C ASP A 277 7.71 4.55 19.55
N TRP A 278 8.13 3.85 18.50
CA TRP A 278 7.34 3.72 17.28
C TRP A 278 6.02 2.97 17.55
N LEU A 279 6.04 1.86 18.29
CA LEU A 279 4.82 1.11 18.66
C LEU A 279 3.89 1.97 19.51
N VAL A 280 4.41 2.75 20.46
CA VAL A 280 3.61 3.68 21.27
C VAL A 280 2.88 4.68 20.37
N GLN A 281 3.58 5.29 19.42
CA GLN A 281 2.97 6.20 18.45
C GLN A 281 1.95 5.49 17.55
N PHE A 282 2.29 4.29 17.07
CA PHE A 282 1.44 3.48 16.19
C PHE A 282 0.10 3.15 16.85
N PHE A 283 0.13 2.70 18.10
CA PHE A 283 -1.04 2.28 18.86
C PHE A 283 -1.74 3.42 19.62
N GLY A 284 -1.40 4.68 19.31
CA GLY A 284 -2.11 5.85 19.80
C GLY A 284 -1.78 6.21 21.26
N GLY A 285 -0.51 6.13 21.63
CA GLY A 285 -0.02 6.44 22.98
C GLY A 285 -0.20 5.31 23.98
N ALA A 286 -0.14 4.05 23.53
CA ALA A 286 -0.31 2.89 24.39
C ALA A 286 0.76 2.82 25.48
N ASP A 287 0.37 2.35 26.68
CA ASP A 287 1.30 2.17 27.79
C ASP A 287 2.29 1.04 27.49
N VAL A 288 3.58 1.28 27.78
CA VAL A 288 4.63 0.25 27.73
C VAL A 288 4.82 -0.35 29.12
N VAL A 289 4.66 -1.66 29.23
CA VAL A 289 4.78 -2.41 30.48
C VAL A 289 5.95 -3.37 30.38
N GLN A 290 6.88 -3.27 31.33
CA GLN A 290 7.92 -4.27 31.51
C GLN A 290 7.30 -5.50 32.20
N PRO A 291 7.33 -6.70 31.58
CA PRO A 291 6.68 -7.88 32.11
C PRO A 291 7.41 -8.38 33.36
N THR A 292 6.63 -8.81 34.34
CA THR A 292 7.11 -9.44 35.58
C THR A 292 6.90 -10.94 35.55
N ALA A 293 7.46 -11.67 36.52
CA ALA A 293 7.18 -13.11 36.70
C ALA A 293 5.67 -13.42 36.87
N ALA A 294 4.85 -12.44 37.25
CA ALA A 294 3.39 -12.55 37.36
C ALA A 294 2.64 -12.32 36.02
N THR A 295 3.33 -11.86 34.98
CA THR A 295 2.78 -11.59 33.63
C THR A 295 3.67 -12.23 32.55
N PRO A 296 3.73 -13.57 32.50
CA PRO A 296 4.59 -14.29 31.56
C PRO A 296 4.14 -14.05 30.11
N ALA A 297 5.10 -14.14 29.16
CA ALA A 297 4.80 -14.06 27.73
C ALA A 297 3.83 -15.18 27.31
N PRO A 298 2.93 -14.95 26.34
CA PRO A 298 2.18 -16.03 25.70
C PRO A 298 3.15 -17.08 25.15
N SER A 299 2.78 -18.37 25.23
CA SER A 299 3.66 -19.54 25.01
C SER A 299 4.36 -19.65 23.64
N TYR A 300 4.05 -18.77 22.69
CA TYR A 300 4.60 -18.78 21.33
C TYR A 300 5.56 -17.61 21.03
N ILE A 301 5.63 -16.60 21.89
CA ILE A 301 6.81 -15.73 21.98
C ILE A 301 7.80 -16.49 22.85
N THR A 302 9.00 -16.79 22.35
CA THR A 302 10.08 -17.28 23.20
C THR A 302 10.26 -16.31 24.36
N PRO A 303 10.16 -16.75 25.62
CA PRO A 303 10.38 -15.87 26.76
C PRO A 303 11.70 -15.11 26.60
N ASN A 304 11.65 -13.78 26.79
CA ASN A 304 12.79 -12.83 26.80
C ASN A 304 13.21 -12.20 25.47
N GLN A 305 12.38 -12.20 24.42
CA GLN A 305 12.67 -11.48 23.17
C GLN A 305 11.43 -10.79 22.60
N GLY A 306 11.52 -9.48 22.33
CA GLY A 306 10.54 -8.69 21.59
C GLY A 306 9.30 -8.21 22.31
N PHE A 307 8.23 -7.96 21.55
CA PHE A 307 7.07 -7.18 21.97
C PHE A 307 5.77 -7.97 21.83
N VAL A 308 4.89 -7.85 22.82
CA VAL A 308 3.49 -8.31 22.72
C VAL A 308 2.58 -7.09 22.77
N VAL A 309 1.83 -6.84 21.69
CA VAL A 309 0.84 -5.77 21.64
C VAL A 309 -0.52 -6.37 21.95
N TYR A 310 -1.05 -6.09 23.14
CA TYR A 310 -2.38 -6.50 23.54
C TYR A 310 -3.37 -5.39 23.23
N LEU A 311 -4.15 -5.58 22.16
CA LEU A 311 -5.16 -4.62 21.72
C LEU A 311 -6.28 -4.53 22.75
N GLY A 312 -6.57 -3.30 23.16
CA GLY A 312 -7.69 -2.98 24.03
C GLY A 312 -8.92 -2.57 23.24
N HIS A 313 -10.04 -2.47 23.96
CA HIS A 313 -11.29 -1.95 23.42
C HIS A 313 -11.13 -0.52 22.91
N ASP A 314 -10.28 0.30 23.52
CA ASP A 314 -9.90 1.63 22.99
C ASP A 314 -9.42 1.58 21.53
N TYR A 315 -8.55 0.62 21.19
CA TYR A 315 -8.07 0.43 19.82
C TYR A 315 -9.13 -0.21 18.95
N GLY A 316 -9.84 -1.24 19.42
CA GLY A 316 -10.93 -1.87 18.67
C GLY A 316 -12.05 -0.89 18.31
N MET A 317 -12.41 0.02 19.22
CA MET A 317 -13.43 1.05 18.99
C MET A 317 -13.01 2.06 17.93
N ARG A 318 -11.74 2.50 17.94
CA ARG A 318 -11.16 3.30 16.85
C ARG A 318 -11.14 2.52 15.55
N TRP A 319 -10.78 1.23 15.63
CA TRP A 319 -10.64 0.36 14.46
C TRP A 319 -11.95 0.12 13.71
N TYR A 320 -13.04 -0.08 14.45
CA TYR A 320 -14.36 -0.33 13.88
C TYR A 320 -15.21 0.94 13.77
N ASN A 321 -14.65 2.10 14.13
CA ASN A 321 -15.37 3.37 14.25
C ASN A 321 -16.72 3.23 14.99
N CYS A 322 -16.68 2.52 16.12
CA CYS A 322 -17.84 2.31 16.97
C CYS A 322 -17.99 3.47 17.96
N ALA A 323 -19.20 4.04 18.08
CA ALA A 323 -19.50 5.09 19.06
C ALA A 323 -19.65 4.54 20.49
N SER A 324 -20.02 3.26 20.64
CA SER A 324 -20.09 2.57 21.93
C SER A 324 -19.82 1.06 21.83
N GLN A 325 -19.52 0.44 22.97
CA GLN A 325 -19.38 -1.03 23.11
C GLN A 325 -20.65 -1.84 22.82
N ARG A 326 -21.80 -1.20 22.58
CA ARG A 326 -23.06 -1.87 22.20
C ARG A 326 -23.36 -1.81 20.71
N THR A 327 -22.67 -0.92 20.01
CA THR A 327 -22.81 -0.69 18.56
C THR A 327 -21.76 -1.48 17.76
N CYS A 328 -20.81 -2.05 18.48
CA CYS A 328 -20.04 -3.24 18.18
C CYS A 328 -20.60 -4.36 19.11
#